data_AF-E1VP32-F1
#
_entry.id   AF-E1VP32-F1
#
_cell.length_a   1.000
_cell.length_b   1.000
_cell.length_c   1.000
_cell.angle_alpha   90.00
_cell.angle_beta   90.00
_cell.angle_gamma   90.00
#
_symmetry.space_group_name_H-M   'P 1'
#
loop_
_entity.id
_entity.type
_entity.pdbx_description
1 polymer ?
#
loop_
_entity_poly.entity_id
_entity_poly.type
_entity_poly.pdbx_seq_one_letter_code
_entity_poly.pdbx_strand_id
1 'polypeptide(L)'
;METQVKKLVLAIALMPFLISCTKVKPSDEQVTSLIVDRLNDERNEAEKTFVEFGNIKKENGYFDNNMYVAEVTYDRTYTQGINDIYKEMVSEAGRNRDAQRGVTLIAAQLLKNYGEFSKGDVIKYSAKVRFVESEKGWIIAEKM
;
A
#
# COMPACT_ATOMS: atom_id res chain seq x y z
N MET A 1 75.48 -7.51 -17.53
CA MET A 1 75.45 -6.60 -16.37
C MET A 1 74.21 -5.74 -16.51
N GLU A 2 73.07 -6.28 -16.13
CA GLU A 2 72.48 -6.20 -14.77
C GLU A 2 71.43 -5.09 -14.72
N THR A 3 70.20 -5.49 -15.06
CA THR A 3 68.97 -4.70 -14.98
C THR A 3 68.63 -4.47 -13.51
N GLN A 4 68.65 -3.21 -13.07
CA GLN A 4 68.42 -2.79 -11.70
C GLN A 4 66.99 -3.12 -11.25
N VAL A 5 66.90 -4.05 -10.30
CA VAL A 5 65.74 -4.40 -9.49
C VAL A 5 65.34 -3.18 -8.64
N LYS A 6 64.26 -2.49 -8.98
CA LYS A 6 63.62 -1.52 -8.07
C LYS A 6 62.39 -2.15 -7.43
N LYS A 7 62.61 -2.71 -6.23
CA LYS A 7 61.59 -3.07 -5.24
C LYS A 7 60.96 -1.81 -4.63
N LEU A 8 59.70 -1.94 -4.20
CA LEU A 8 58.99 -1.11 -3.19
C LEU A 8 58.67 0.34 -3.66
N VAL A 9 57.47 0.90 -3.50
CA VAL A 9 56.47 0.75 -2.45
C VAL A 9 55.06 0.92 -3.04
N LEU A 10 54.23 -0.06 -2.70
CA LEU A 10 52.79 -0.09 -2.76
C LEU A 10 52.18 1.09 -1.97
N ALA A 11 51.89 2.21 -2.62
CA ALA A 11 51.07 3.28 -2.04
C ALA A 11 49.62 3.12 -2.54
N ILE A 12 48.97 2.04 -2.09
CA ILE A 12 47.51 1.95 -2.14
C ILE A 12 47.03 3.00 -1.14
N ALA A 13 46.65 4.16 -1.66
CA ALA A 13 45.88 5.15 -0.94
C ALA A 13 44.58 4.45 -0.50
N LEU A 14 44.59 3.97 0.75
CA LEU A 14 43.45 3.44 1.45
C LEU A 14 42.50 4.63 1.64
N MET A 15 41.68 4.93 0.63
CA MET A 15 40.53 5.80 0.80
C MET A 15 39.64 5.14 1.84
N PRO A 16 39.44 5.74 3.03
CA PRO A 16 38.38 5.28 3.89
C PRO A 16 37.10 5.53 3.11
N PHE A 17 36.46 4.47 2.63
CA PHE A 17 35.04 4.52 2.33
C PHE A 17 34.37 4.90 3.64
N LEU A 18 34.15 6.20 3.82
CA LEU A 18 33.15 6.72 4.72
C LEU A 18 31.83 6.20 4.16
N ILE A 19 31.50 4.96 4.49
CA ILE A 19 30.15 4.42 4.36
C ILE A 19 29.36 5.30 5.31
N SER A 20 28.81 6.38 4.76
CA SER A 20 27.82 7.20 5.42
C SER A 20 26.79 6.23 5.97
N CYS A 21 26.64 6.17 7.30
CA CYS A 21 25.50 5.56 7.98
C CYS A 21 24.25 6.42 7.71
N THR A 22 23.96 6.68 6.44
CA THR A 22 22.68 7.18 5.99
C THR A 22 21.69 6.06 6.24
N LYS A 23 20.72 6.31 7.13
CA LYS A 23 19.57 5.42 7.30
C LYS A 23 19.01 5.11 5.91
N VAL A 24 19.08 3.84 5.53
CA VAL A 24 18.55 3.36 4.25
C VAL A 24 17.05 3.56 4.31
N LYS A 25 16.45 4.22 3.33
CA LYS A 25 14.99 4.37 3.21
C LYS A 25 14.46 3.36 2.20
N PRO A 26 13.19 2.93 2.27
CA PRO A 26 12.60 2.14 1.21
C PRO A 26 12.60 2.94 -0.11
N SER A 27 12.77 2.24 -1.22
CA SER A 27 12.58 2.83 -2.54
C SER A 27 11.11 3.21 -2.74
N ASP A 28 10.83 4.12 -3.67
CA ASP A 28 9.45 4.54 -3.96
C ASP A 28 8.62 3.37 -4.53
N GLU A 29 9.27 2.45 -5.27
CA GLU A 29 8.68 1.19 -5.72
C GLU A 29 8.34 0.26 -4.56
N GLN A 30 9.23 0.11 -3.56
CA GLN A 30 8.97 -0.68 -2.36
C GLN A 30 7.80 -0.10 -1.55
N VAL A 31 7.76 1.22 -1.36
CA VAL A 31 6.64 1.91 -0.70
C VAL A 31 5.34 1.61 -1.43
N THR A 32 5.33 1.77 -2.75
CA THR A 32 4.13 1.57 -3.58
C THR A 32 3.67 0.10 -3.52
N SER A 33 4.57 -0.86 -3.67
CA SER A 33 4.23 -2.29 -3.59
C SER A 33 3.63 -2.66 -2.24
N LEU A 34 4.26 -2.23 -1.15
CA LEU A 34 3.77 -2.54 0.20
C LEU A 34 2.39 -1.94 0.47
N ILE A 35 2.11 -0.75 -0.08
CA ILE A 35 0.79 -0.12 0.02
C ILE A 35 -0.24 -0.87 -0.81
N VAL A 36 0.09 -1.29 -2.04
CA VAL A 36 -0.80 -2.13 -2.86
C VAL A 36 -1.16 -3.41 -2.13
N ASP A 37 -0.15 -4.13 -1.63
CA ASP A 37 -0.35 -5.39 -0.90
C ASP A 37 -1.24 -5.16 0.32
N ARG A 38 -0.94 -4.12 1.11
CA ARG A 38 -1.71 -3.76 2.29
C ARG A 38 -3.16 -3.41 1.99
N LEU A 39 -3.41 -2.57 0.99
CA LEU A 39 -4.75 -2.18 0.59
C LEU A 39 -5.55 -3.38 0.07
N ASN A 40 -4.91 -4.36 -0.55
CA ASN A 40 -5.56 -5.60 -0.98
C ASN A 40 -5.84 -6.57 0.19
N ASP A 41 -4.95 -6.63 1.17
CA ASP A 41 -5.07 -7.49 2.35
C ASP A 41 -6.13 -6.99 3.34
N GLU A 42 -6.30 -5.68 3.49
CA GLU A 42 -7.27 -5.09 4.43
C GLU A 42 -8.71 -5.15 3.92
N ARG A 43 -8.91 -5.40 2.63
CA ARG A 43 -10.25 -5.57 2.03
C ARG A 43 -10.83 -6.93 2.37
N ASN A 44 -12.09 -6.94 2.79
CA ASN A 44 -12.85 -8.19 2.85
C ASN A 44 -13.23 -8.69 1.44
N GLU A 45 -13.64 -9.95 1.33
CA GLU A 45 -13.98 -10.58 0.05
C GLU A 45 -15.14 -9.89 -0.68
N ALA A 46 -16.07 -9.26 0.05
CA ALA A 46 -17.14 -8.50 -0.59
C ALA A 46 -16.59 -7.22 -1.21
N GLU A 47 -15.76 -6.46 -0.50
CA GLU A 47 -15.11 -5.26 -1.04
C GLU A 47 -14.27 -5.57 -2.26
N LYS A 48 -13.66 -6.77 -2.33
CA LYS A 48 -12.93 -7.29 -3.51
C LYS A 48 -13.73 -7.23 -4.82
N THR A 49 -15.06 -7.26 -4.76
CA THR A 49 -15.91 -7.27 -5.96
C THR A 49 -16.30 -5.90 -6.49
N PHE A 50 -16.33 -4.86 -5.64
CA PHE A 50 -16.89 -3.55 -6.00
C PHE A 50 -15.96 -2.35 -5.77
N VAL A 51 -14.77 -2.55 -5.21
CA VAL A 51 -13.74 -1.51 -5.02
C VAL A 51 -12.52 -1.83 -5.87
N GLU A 52 -11.78 -0.83 -6.31
CA GLU A 52 -10.42 -0.98 -6.82
C GLU A 52 -9.57 0.16 -6.29
N PHE A 53 -8.29 -0.12 -6.02
CA PHE A 53 -7.32 0.90 -5.64
C PHE A 53 -6.38 1.17 -6.81
N GLY A 54 -6.17 2.44 -7.12
CA GLY A 54 -5.36 2.88 -8.25
C GLY A 54 -4.65 4.19 -7.99
N ASN A 55 -3.85 4.65 -8.96
CA ASN A 55 -3.10 5.91 -8.88
C ASN A 55 -2.29 6.08 -7.57
N ILE A 56 -1.75 4.98 -7.05
CA ILE A 56 -0.99 4.98 -5.81
C ILE A 56 0.34 5.67 -6.07
N LYS A 57 0.60 6.74 -5.32
CA LYS A 57 1.79 7.54 -5.46
C LYS A 57 2.31 7.97 -4.10
N LYS A 58 3.62 7.85 -3.91
CA LYS A 58 4.32 8.51 -2.81
C LYS A 58 4.55 9.98 -3.18
N GLU A 59 4.05 10.88 -2.35
CA GLU A 59 4.26 12.32 -2.50
C GLU A 59 5.51 12.80 -1.76
N ASN A 60 5.72 12.31 -0.53
CA ASN A 60 6.85 12.70 0.29
C ASN A 60 7.26 11.58 1.27
N GLY A 61 8.38 11.74 1.97
CA GLY A 61 8.70 10.88 3.09
C GLY A 61 9.90 11.36 3.90
N TYR A 62 9.90 11.00 5.19
CA TYR A 62 10.91 11.40 6.16
C TYR A 62 11.10 10.31 7.20
N PHE A 63 12.23 10.34 7.90
CA PHE A 63 12.43 9.50 9.07
C PHE A 63 11.85 10.17 10.32
N ASP A 64 11.02 9.43 11.05
CA ASP A 64 10.59 9.75 12.41
C ASP A 64 11.15 8.67 13.34
N ASN A 65 12.18 9.01 14.09
CA ASN A 65 12.96 8.07 14.91
C ASN A 65 13.50 6.88 14.09
N ASN A 66 13.02 5.67 14.34
CA ASN A 66 13.42 4.43 13.65
C ASN A 66 12.40 3.99 12.61
N MET A 67 11.40 4.82 12.31
CA MET A 67 10.39 4.55 11.29
C MET A 67 10.57 5.49 10.12
N TYR A 68 10.34 4.97 8.92
CA TYR A 68 10.18 5.79 7.74
C TYR A 68 8.69 6.11 7.56
N VAL A 69 8.36 7.39 7.43
CA VAL A 69 6.99 7.85 7.20
C VAL A 69 6.87 8.27 5.75
N ALA A 70 5.96 7.66 4.99
CA ALA A 70 5.63 8.08 3.63
C ALA A 70 4.28 8.78 3.60
N GLU A 71 4.22 9.95 2.96
CA GLU A 71 2.97 10.58 2.58
C GLU A 71 2.58 10.04 1.21
N VAL A 72 1.42 9.41 1.12
CA VAL A 72 0.94 8.74 -0.08
C VAL A 72 -0.44 9.21 -0.47
N THR A 73 -0.69 9.23 -1.76
CA THR A 73 -2.00 9.45 -2.35
C THR A 73 -2.41 8.20 -3.11
N TYR A 74 -3.71 7.92 -3.11
CA TYR A 74 -4.28 6.82 -3.89
C TYR A 74 -5.75 7.08 -4.15
N ASP A 75 -6.25 6.48 -5.22
CA ASP A 75 -7.63 6.55 -5.63
C ASP A 75 -8.34 5.26 -5.25
N ARG A 76 -9.57 5.39 -4.75
CA ARG A 76 -10.52 4.30 -4.59
C ARG A 76 -11.60 4.47 -5.65
N THR A 77 -11.71 3.50 -6.54
CA THR A 77 -12.70 3.48 -7.61
C THR A 77 -13.78 2.45 -7.28
N TYR A 78 -15.04 2.80 -7.44
CA TYR A 78 -16.14 1.85 -7.30
C TYR A 78 -16.43 1.19 -8.65
N THR A 79 -16.22 -0.12 -8.77
CA THR A 79 -16.46 -0.87 -10.02
C THR A 79 -17.92 -1.26 -10.22
N GLN A 80 -18.72 -1.16 -9.17
CA GLN A 80 -20.17 -1.33 -9.15
C GLN A 80 -20.83 -0.22 -8.31
N GLY A 81 -22.10 0.08 -8.59
CA GLY A 81 -22.88 0.99 -7.76
C GLY A 81 -23.60 0.26 -6.63
N ILE A 82 -23.88 0.95 -5.51
CA ILE A 82 -24.55 0.35 -4.35
C ILE A 82 -25.93 -0.24 -4.69
N ASN A 83 -26.63 0.37 -5.64
CA ASN A 83 -27.94 -0.10 -6.12
C ASN A 83 -27.83 -1.40 -6.94
N ASP A 84 -26.76 -1.57 -7.69
CA ASP A 84 -26.55 -2.77 -8.51
C ASP A 84 -26.16 -3.94 -7.61
N ILE A 85 -25.25 -3.69 -6.66
CA ILE A 85 -24.89 -4.62 -5.58
C ILE A 85 -26.14 -5.09 -4.82
N TYR A 86 -27.03 -4.17 -4.45
CA TYR A 86 -28.29 -4.53 -3.78
C TYR A 86 -29.20 -5.40 -4.65
N LYS A 87 -29.37 -5.07 -5.94
CA LYS A 87 -30.20 -5.84 -6.86
C LYS A 87 -29.66 -7.26 -7.04
N GLU A 88 -28.35 -7.42 -7.18
CA GLU A 88 -27.68 -8.73 -7.29
C GLU A 88 -27.95 -9.57 -6.03
N MET A 89 -27.71 -9.02 -4.85
CA MET A 89 -27.98 -9.70 -3.58
C MET A 89 -29.47 -10.08 -3.42
N VAL A 90 -30.41 -9.21 -3.78
CA VAL A 90 -31.85 -9.53 -3.72
C VAL A 90 -32.20 -10.65 -4.70
N SER A 91 -31.63 -10.62 -5.91
CA SER A 91 -31.81 -11.66 -6.91
C SER A 91 -31.30 -13.02 -6.42
N GLU A 92 -30.13 -13.06 -5.79
CA GLU A 92 -29.53 -14.27 -5.20
C GLU A 92 -30.33 -14.81 -4.01
N ALA A 93 -30.87 -13.92 -3.15
CA ALA A 93 -31.73 -14.30 -2.04
C ALA A 93 -33.06 -14.94 -2.50
N GLY A 94 -33.50 -14.66 -3.72
CA GLY A 94 -34.71 -15.21 -4.32
C GLY A 94 -35.96 -14.91 -3.47
N ARG A 95 -36.73 -15.95 -3.15
CA ARG A 95 -37.97 -15.84 -2.34
C ARG A 95 -37.77 -16.10 -0.85
N ASN A 96 -36.54 -16.35 -0.40
CA ASN A 96 -36.26 -16.62 1.01
C ASN A 96 -36.34 -15.32 1.83
N ARG A 97 -37.33 -15.23 2.72
CA ARG A 97 -37.58 -14.02 3.54
C ARG A 97 -36.43 -13.68 4.49
N ASP A 98 -35.77 -14.67 5.06
CA ASP A 98 -34.68 -14.42 6.00
C ASP A 98 -33.41 -13.99 5.27
N ALA A 99 -33.15 -14.56 4.09
CA ALA A 99 -32.08 -14.08 3.21
C ALA A 99 -32.33 -12.63 2.78
N GLN A 100 -33.55 -12.27 2.36
CA GLN A 100 -33.90 -10.90 1.99
C GLN A 100 -33.70 -9.90 3.15
N ARG A 101 -34.06 -10.27 4.39
CA ARG A 101 -33.78 -9.45 5.58
C ARG A 101 -32.28 -9.25 5.79
N GLY A 102 -31.48 -10.31 5.60
CA GLY A 102 -30.02 -10.23 5.63
C GLY A 102 -29.46 -9.24 4.62
N VAL A 103 -29.97 -9.26 3.38
CA VAL A 103 -29.57 -8.31 2.33
C VAL A 103 -29.85 -6.87 2.74
N THR A 104 -31.01 -6.57 3.34
CA THR A 104 -31.31 -5.22 3.82
C THR A 104 -30.32 -4.74 4.88
N LEU A 105 -29.91 -5.62 5.81
CA LEU A 105 -28.91 -5.28 6.84
C LEU A 105 -27.53 -5.03 6.23
N ILE A 106 -27.11 -5.88 5.28
CA ILE A 106 -25.84 -5.72 4.57
C ILE A 106 -25.84 -4.42 3.78
N ALA A 107 -26.91 -4.12 3.04
CA ALA A 107 -27.04 -2.89 2.27
C ALA A 107 -26.98 -1.64 3.16
N ALA A 108 -27.66 -1.65 4.32
CA ALA A 108 -27.59 -0.57 5.29
C ALA A 108 -26.16 -0.39 5.85
N GLN A 109 -25.44 -1.48 6.09
CA GLN A 109 -24.06 -1.44 6.56
C GLN A 109 -23.10 -0.89 5.49
N LEU A 110 -23.28 -1.27 4.22
CA LEU A 110 -22.53 -0.72 3.10
C LEU A 110 -22.78 0.78 2.96
N LEU A 111 -24.05 1.20 2.99
CA LEU A 111 -24.42 2.62 2.92
C LEU A 111 -23.81 3.41 4.08
N LYS A 112 -23.79 2.85 5.29
CA LYS A 112 -23.17 3.48 6.46
C LYS A 112 -21.64 3.63 6.30
N ASN A 113 -20.96 2.63 5.75
CA ASN A 113 -19.51 2.61 5.65
C ASN A 113 -18.97 3.41 4.47
N TYR A 114 -19.71 3.44 3.35
CA TYR A 114 -19.24 4.01 2.09
C TYR A 114 -20.07 5.20 1.59
N GLY A 115 -21.23 5.46 2.19
CA GLY A 115 -22.19 6.41 1.64
C GLY A 115 -22.85 5.88 0.36
N GLU A 116 -23.54 6.77 -0.35
CA GLU A 116 -24.05 6.48 -1.68
C GLU A 116 -22.91 6.55 -2.69
N PHE A 117 -22.80 5.54 -3.55
CA PHE A 117 -21.81 5.50 -4.62
C PHE A 117 -22.38 4.83 -5.87
N SER A 118 -21.89 5.31 -7.01
CA SER A 118 -22.17 4.80 -8.34
C SER A 118 -20.93 4.15 -8.94
N LYS A 119 -21.16 3.30 -9.95
CA LYS A 119 -20.07 2.73 -10.74
C LYS A 119 -19.27 3.84 -11.40
N GLY A 120 -17.95 3.79 -11.24
CA GLY A 120 -17.00 4.76 -11.77
C GLY A 120 -16.72 5.93 -10.83
N ASP A 121 -17.39 6.02 -9.67
CA ASP A 121 -17.05 7.03 -8.67
C ASP A 121 -15.62 6.82 -8.17
N VAL A 122 -14.89 7.91 -8.03
CA VAL A 122 -13.49 7.92 -7.57
C VAL A 122 -13.37 8.82 -6.35
N ILE A 123 -12.85 8.26 -5.26
CA ILE A 123 -12.49 9.00 -4.05
C ILE A 123 -10.98 9.01 -3.91
N LYS A 124 -10.40 10.21 -3.79
CA LYS A 124 -8.97 10.39 -3.55
C LYS A 124 -8.67 10.39 -2.06
N TYR A 125 -7.68 9.61 -1.67
CA TYR A 125 -7.19 9.51 -0.31
C TYR A 125 -5.77 10.06 -0.21
N SER A 126 -5.45 10.64 0.94
CA SER A 126 -4.09 10.95 1.35
C SER A 126 -3.85 10.34 2.72
N ALA A 127 -2.76 9.57 2.85
CA ALA A 127 -2.42 8.85 4.06
C ALA A 127 -0.95 9.02 4.42
N LYS A 128 -0.65 8.93 5.72
CA LYS A 128 0.71 8.81 6.25
C LYS A 128 0.92 7.37 6.66
N VAL A 129 1.80 6.68 5.96
CA VAL A 129 2.09 5.26 6.20
C VAL A 129 3.44 5.13 6.86
N ARG A 130 3.48 4.43 7.99
CA ARG A 130 4.71 4.18 8.76
C ARG A 130 5.28 2.83 8.39
N PHE A 131 6.58 2.83 8.12
CA PHE A 131 7.34 1.65 7.77
C PHE A 131 8.43 1.42 8.82
N VAL A 132 8.63 0.17 9.18
CA VAL A 132 9.72 -0.28 10.04
C VAL A 132 10.58 -1.26 9.27
N GLU A 133 11.90 -1.17 9.45
CA GLU A 133 12.85 -2.09 8.87
C GLU A 133 12.89 -3.39 9.68
N SER A 134 12.76 -4.52 8.99
CA SER A 134 12.92 -5.86 9.56
C SER A 134 14.09 -6.59 8.90
N GLU A 135 14.49 -7.73 9.45
CA GLU A 135 15.53 -8.59 8.83
C GLU A 135 15.19 -9.01 7.38
N LYS A 136 13.89 -9.03 7.03
CA LYS A 136 13.39 -9.39 5.70
C LYS A 136 13.10 -8.18 4.81
N GLY A 137 13.43 -6.97 5.25
CA GLY A 137 13.15 -5.71 4.57
C GLY A 137 12.06 -4.89 5.25
N TRP A 138 11.54 -3.90 4.53
CA TRP A 138 10.55 -2.95 5.05
C TRP A 138 9.16 -3.57 5.19
N ILE A 139 8.46 -3.25 6.28
CA ILE A 139 7.07 -3.63 6.50
C ILE A 139 6.27 -2.42 6.98
N ILE A 140 4.96 -2.41 6.70
CA ILE A 140 4.04 -1.39 7.21
C ILE A 140 3.71 -1.69 8.68
N ALA A 141 3.94 -0.72 9.56
CA ALA A 141 3.85 -0.88 11.02
C ALA A 141 2.41 -0.84 11.55
N GLU A 142 1.50 -0.15 10.87
CA GLU A 142 0.13 0.13 11.36
C GLU A 142 -0.92 -0.26 10.32
N LYS A 143 -2.20 -0.27 10.70
CA LYS A 143 -3.30 -0.40 9.72
C LYS A 143 -3.50 0.91 8.97
N MET A 144 -3.98 0.83 7.74
CA MET A 144 -4.26 2.01 6.91
C MET A 144 -5.72 2.45 6.95
#